data_AF-A0A9D1PC74-F1
#
_entry.id   AF-A0A9D1PC74-F1
#
_cell.length_a   1.000
_cell.length_b   1.000
_cell.length_c   1.000
_cell.angle_alpha   90.00
_cell.angle_beta   90.00
_cell.angle_gamma   90.00
#
_symmetry.space_group_name_H-M   'P 1'
#
loop_
_entity.id
_entity.type
_entity.pdbx_description
1 polymer ?
#
loop_
_entity_poly.entity_id
_entity_poly.type
_entity_poly.pdbx_seq_one_letter_code
_entity_poly.pdbx_strand_id
1 'polypeptide(L)'
;MANENRRAKGFIPYEYKEVSADPGQISFLIDGYVNFGWEIDENFQYAPEKYPETTGAPGRKKILLRLKRNRKIINKMELTRLQRNFEACVAEIGNLEKEKTSRPAVQALSLGILGTAFMAGSTFAVTADPPQILLCIILAIPGFLGWIFPYFLYKRSVRKQTEKITPLIEEKYDEIYEICEKGNKLLN
;
A
#
# COMPACT_ATOMS: atom_id res chain seq x y z
N MET A 1 -54.03 -1.40 -26.55
CA MET A 1 -53.35 -2.56 -25.93
C MET A 1 -51.86 -2.24 -25.81
N ALA A 2 -51.44 -1.68 -24.67
CA ALA A 2 -50.02 -1.37 -24.42
C ALA A 2 -49.80 -1.29 -22.90
N ASN A 3 -50.07 -2.39 -22.18
CA ASN A 3 -49.75 -2.46 -20.77
C ASN A 3 -49.62 -3.92 -20.29
N GLU A 4 -48.59 -4.62 -20.77
CA GLU A 4 -48.16 -5.89 -20.19
C GLU A 4 -46.62 -5.95 -20.27
N ASN A 5 -45.99 -6.43 -19.19
CA ASN A 5 -44.55 -6.67 -19.02
C ASN A 5 -43.61 -5.57 -18.49
N ARG A 6 -44.08 -4.60 -17.69
CA ARG A 6 -43.25 -4.21 -16.51
C ARG A 6 -43.46 -5.24 -15.42
N ARG A 7 -42.89 -6.44 -15.61
CA ARG A 7 -42.78 -7.45 -14.54
C ARG A 7 -42.25 -6.74 -13.30
N ALA A 8 -42.99 -6.85 -12.20
CA ALA A 8 -42.61 -6.37 -10.89
C ALA A 8 -41.14 -6.75 -10.63
N LYS A 9 -40.22 -5.78 -10.72
CA LYS A 9 -38.89 -5.93 -10.13
C LYS A 9 -39.14 -6.04 -8.63
N GLY A 10 -39.18 -7.27 -8.12
CA GLY A 10 -39.36 -7.53 -6.70
C GLY A 10 -38.39 -6.65 -5.91
N PHE A 11 -38.83 -6.13 -4.76
CA PHE A 11 -37.97 -5.32 -3.91
C PHE A 11 -36.71 -6.11 -3.54
N ILE A 12 -35.55 -5.65 -4.03
CA ILE A 12 -34.24 -6.19 -3.67
C ILE A 12 -33.66 -5.27 -2.59
N PRO A 13 -33.57 -5.74 -1.34
CA PRO A 13 -32.86 -5.01 -0.30
C PRO A 13 -31.34 -5.04 -0.58
N TYR A 14 -30.72 -3.87 -0.66
CA TYR A 14 -29.26 -3.73 -0.83
C TYR A 14 -28.56 -3.42 0.49
N GLU A 15 -27.37 -3.99 0.67
CA GLU A 15 -26.36 -3.59 1.65
C GLU A 15 -25.30 -2.75 0.93
N TYR A 16 -24.78 -1.73 1.59
CA TYR A 16 -23.76 -0.84 1.04
C TYR A 16 -22.47 -0.94 1.85
N LYS A 17 -21.34 -0.78 1.18
CA LYS A 17 -20.02 -0.77 1.78
C LYS A 17 -19.14 0.27 1.09
N GLU A 18 -18.34 0.97 1.88
CA GLU A 18 -17.35 1.91 1.38
C GLU A 18 -15.95 1.37 1.68
N VAL A 19 -15.04 1.47 0.71
CA VAL A 19 -13.65 1.02 0.82
C VAL A 19 -12.75 2.11 0.25
N SER A 20 -11.78 2.58 1.03
CA SER A 20 -10.77 3.54 0.53
C SER A 20 -9.48 2.80 0.12
N ALA A 21 -9.02 3.03 -1.10
CA ALA A 21 -7.86 2.33 -1.66
C ALA A 21 -6.99 3.24 -2.54
N ASP A 22 -5.75 2.80 -2.76
CA ASP A 22 -4.82 3.47 -3.68
C ASP A 22 -5.27 3.24 -5.15
N PRO A 23 -5.11 4.22 -6.06
CA PRO A 23 -5.62 4.13 -7.43
C PRO A 23 -5.19 2.87 -8.20
N GLY A 24 -3.96 2.41 -8.00
CA GLY A 24 -3.43 1.21 -8.67
C GLY A 24 -4.02 -0.11 -8.19
N GLN A 25 -4.67 -0.14 -7.02
CA GLN A 25 -5.24 -1.35 -6.43
C GLN A 25 -6.76 -1.46 -6.63
N ILE A 26 -7.41 -0.43 -7.18
CA ILE A 26 -8.87 -0.36 -7.31
C ILE A 26 -9.41 -1.45 -8.21
N SER A 27 -8.84 -1.63 -9.40
CA SER A 27 -9.31 -2.67 -10.34
C SER A 27 -9.23 -4.05 -9.71
N PHE A 28 -8.10 -4.36 -9.06
CA PHE A 28 -7.91 -5.62 -8.36
C PHE A 28 -8.92 -5.82 -7.21
N LEU A 29 -9.18 -4.78 -6.42
CA LEU A 29 -10.16 -4.84 -5.34
C LEU A 29 -11.58 -5.05 -5.87
N ILE A 30 -11.96 -4.37 -6.94
CA ILE A 30 -13.27 -4.55 -7.60
C ILE A 30 -13.43 -6.01 -8.02
N ASP A 31 -12.46 -6.56 -8.75
CA ASP A 31 -12.51 -7.94 -9.24
C ASP A 31 -12.61 -8.94 -8.08
N GLY A 32 -11.88 -8.72 -6.98
CA GLY A 32 -11.97 -9.53 -5.77
C GLY A 32 -13.34 -9.42 -5.07
N TYR A 33 -13.88 -8.21 -4.93
CA TYR A 33 -15.16 -7.97 -4.25
C TYR A 33 -16.36 -8.55 -5.00
N VAL A 34 -16.32 -8.62 -6.32
CA VAL A 34 -17.34 -9.29 -7.15
C VAL A 34 -17.53 -10.75 -6.74
N ASN A 35 -16.44 -11.46 -6.41
CA ASN A 35 -16.48 -12.85 -5.94
C ASN A 35 -17.14 -13.04 -4.56
N PHE A 36 -17.50 -11.95 -3.88
CA PHE A 36 -18.29 -11.96 -2.63
C PHE A 36 -19.69 -11.33 -2.80
N GLY A 37 -20.11 -11.10 -4.04
CA GLY A 37 -21.44 -10.60 -4.42
C GLY A 37 -21.57 -9.09 -4.40
N TRP A 38 -20.45 -8.37 -4.26
CA TRP A 38 -20.45 -6.91 -4.30
C TRP A 38 -20.37 -6.41 -5.74
N GLU A 39 -21.21 -5.42 -6.05
CA GLU A 39 -21.25 -4.71 -7.31
C GLU A 39 -20.88 -3.25 -7.08
N ILE A 40 -20.33 -2.59 -8.10
CA ILE A 40 -20.08 -1.15 -8.04
C ILE A 40 -21.42 -0.42 -7.98
N ASP A 41 -21.53 0.56 -7.07
CA ASP A 41 -22.65 1.47 -7.12
C ASP A 41 -22.41 2.54 -8.20
N GLU A 42 -22.91 2.28 -9.41
CA GLU A 42 -22.80 3.21 -10.55
C GLU A 42 -23.40 4.60 -10.28
N ASN A 43 -24.32 4.71 -9.30
CA ASN A 43 -24.86 6.01 -8.88
C ASN A 43 -23.83 6.86 -8.13
N PHE A 44 -22.79 6.22 -7.59
CA PHE A 44 -21.64 6.86 -7.02
C PHE A 44 -20.49 6.77 -8.03
N GLN A 45 -20.44 7.75 -8.95
CA GLN A 45 -19.24 7.94 -9.76
C GLN A 45 -18.03 8.04 -8.83
N TYR A 46 -16.96 7.31 -9.16
CA TYR A 46 -15.65 7.34 -8.52
C TYR A 46 -15.17 8.78 -8.32
N ALA A 47 -15.62 9.40 -7.24
CA ALA A 47 -15.18 10.72 -6.86
C ALA A 47 -13.83 10.52 -6.16
N PRO A 48 -12.72 11.07 -6.66
CA PRO A 48 -11.51 11.12 -5.86
C PRO A 48 -11.86 11.89 -4.58
N GLU A 49 -11.80 11.20 -3.44
CA GLU A 49 -11.96 11.88 -2.16
C GLU A 49 -10.79 12.86 -2.01
N LYS A 50 -11.09 14.16 -2.18
CA LYS A 50 -10.24 15.21 -1.65
C LYS A 50 -10.36 15.15 -0.14
N TYR A 51 -9.53 14.33 0.51
CA TYR A 51 -9.26 14.57 1.92
C TYR A 51 -8.80 16.03 2.07
N PRO A 52 -9.31 16.79 3.08
CA PRO A 52 -8.85 18.14 3.31
C PRO A 52 -7.34 18.10 3.51
N GLU A 53 -6.64 19.02 2.87
CA GLU A 53 -5.20 19.26 3.01
C GLU A 53 -4.88 19.75 4.43
N THR A 54 -5.11 18.92 5.45
CA THR A 54 -4.59 19.19 6.78
C THR A 54 -3.23 18.52 6.89
N THR A 55 -2.21 19.37 6.77
CA THR A 55 -0.82 19.17 7.23
C THR A 55 0.10 18.42 6.25
N GLY A 56 0.65 19.16 5.28
CA GLY A 56 2.08 19.11 4.92
C GLY A 56 2.70 17.83 4.35
N ALA A 57 1.96 16.73 4.14
CA ALA A 57 2.47 15.52 3.51
C ALA A 57 1.97 15.42 2.07
N PRO A 58 2.81 15.05 1.08
CA PRO A 58 2.36 14.68 -0.26
C PRO A 58 1.59 13.35 -0.18
N GLY A 59 0.36 13.41 0.33
CA GLY A 59 -0.52 12.28 0.58
C GLY A 59 -1.04 11.73 -0.73
N ARG A 60 -0.76 10.45 -1.00
CA ARG A 60 -1.36 9.71 -2.11
C ARG A 60 -2.87 9.89 -2.08
N LYS A 61 -3.46 10.38 -3.17
CA LYS A 61 -4.91 10.50 -3.33
C LYS A 61 -5.53 9.11 -3.25
N LYS A 62 -6.16 8.80 -2.13
CA LYS A 62 -6.99 7.60 -2.00
C LYS A 62 -8.32 7.83 -2.70
N ILE A 63 -8.86 6.78 -3.29
CA ILE A 63 -10.17 6.82 -3.93
C ILE A 63 -11.13 6.04 -3.06
N LEU A 64 -12.33 6.60 -2.87
CA LEU A 64 -13.43 5.95 -2.16
C LEU A 64 -14.25 5.13 -3.15
N LEU A 65 -14.28 3.81 -2.94
CA LEU A 65 -15.08 2.86 -3.69
C LEU A 65 -16.36 2.57 -2.91
N ARG A 66 -17.53 2.81 -3.50
CA ARG A 66 -18.83 2.39 -2.96
C ARG A 66 -19.31 1.13 -3.68
N LEU A 67 -19.62 0.12 -2.88
CA LEU A 67 -20.09 -1.18 -3.31
C LEU A 67 -21.51 -1.41 -2.76
N LYS A 68 -22.34 -2.07 -3.56
CA LYS A 68 -23.68 -2.53 -3.17
C LYS A 68 -23.78 -4.04 -3.34
N ARG A 69 -24.55 -4.73 -2.49
CA ARG A 69 -24.76 -6.18 -2.55
C ARG A 69 -26.17 -6.54 -2.11
N ASN A 70 -26.75 -7.60 -2.67
CA ASN A 70 -28.06 -8.09 -2.23
C ASN A 70 -27.99 -8.60 -0.78
N ARG A 71 -28.96 -8.20 0.06
CA ARG A 71 -29.04 -8.60 1.48
C ARG A 71 -29.46 -10.06 1.66
N LYS A 72 -30.12 -10.67 0.68
CA LYS A 72 -30.61 -12.08 0.74
C LYS A 72 -29.57 -13.06 0.16
N ILE A 73 -28.45 -13.23 0.86
CA ILE A 73 -27.42 -14.21 0.50
C ILE A 73 -27.53 -15.43 1.42
N ILE A 74 -27.55 -16.62 0.83
CA ILE A 74 -27.72 -17.90 1.54
C ILE A 74 -26.53 -18.15 2.49
N ASN A 75 -25.30 -18.02 2.00
CA ASN A 75 -24.07 -18.34 2.75
C ASN A 75 -23.36 -17.11 3.34
N LYS A 76 -24.12 -16.14 3.89
CA LYS A 76 -23.59 -14.83 4.30
C LYS A 76 -22.44 -14.89 5.32
N MET A 77 -22.52 -15.80 6.30
CA MET A 77 -21.50 -15.91 7.34
C MET A 77 -20.15 -16.38 6.79
N GLU A 78 -20.16 -17.42 5.95
CA GLU A 78 -18.94 -17.95 5.33
C GLU A 78 -18.33 -16.95 4.35
N LEU A 79 -19.15 -16.29 3.53
CA LEU A 79 -18.69 -15.23 2.62
C LEU A 79 -18.07 -14.07 3.38
N THR A 80 -18.63 -13.69 4.53
CA THR A 80 -18.04 -12.62 5.37
C THR A 80 -16.70 -13.06 5.95
N ARG A 81 -16.56 -14.33 6.36
CA ARG A 81 -15.28 -14.88 6.83
C ARG A 81 -14.23 -14.86 5.71
N LEU A 82 -14.62 -15.27 4.52
CA LEU A 82 -13.75 -15.37 3.35
C LEU A 82 -13.33 -13.98 2.85
N GLN A 83 -14.27 -13.02 2.85
CA GLN A 83 -14.00 -11.61 2.58
C GLN A 83 -13.01 -11.01 3.57
N ARG A 84 -13.14 -11.29 4.88
CA ARG A 84 -12.14 -10.84 5.88
C ARG A 84 -10.77 -11.43 5.62
N ASN A 85 -10.69 -12.68 5.19
CA ASN A 85 -9.43 -13.31 4.83
C ASN A 85 -8.80 -12.63 3.61
N PHE A 86 -9.60 -12.37 2.56
CA PHE A 86 -9.18 -11.57 1.41
C PHE A 86 -8.65 -10.19 1.83
N GLU A 87 -9.40 -9.44 2.63
CA GLU A 87 -8.99 -8.12 3.11
C GLU A 87 -7.69 -8.17 3.92
N ALA A 88 -7.48 -9.22 4.71
CA ALA A 88 -6.24 -9.44 5.43
C ALA A 88 -5.05 -9.71 4.47
N CYS A 89 -5.22 -10.58 3.48
CA CYS A 89 -4.19 -10.84 2.45
C CYS A 89 -3.85 -9.55 1.67
N VAL A 90 -4.84 -8.75 1.30
CA VAL A 90 -4.61 -7.46 0.60
C VAL A 90 -3.84 -6.48 1.48
N ALA A 91 -4.21 -6.38 2.77
CA ALA A 91 -3.49 -5.53 3.71
C ALA A 91 -2.04 -5.98 3.91
N GLU A 92 -1.80 -7.30 3.90
CA GLU A 92 -0.47 -7.89 3.98
C GLU A 92 0.37 -7.55 2.74
N ILE A 93 -0.17 -7.68 1.52
CA ILE A 93 0.49 -7.25 0.28
C ILE A 93 0.89 -5.77 0.37
N GLY A 94 -0.02 -4.89 0.81
CA GLY A 94 0.27 -3.47 0.98
C GLY A 94 1.39 -3.19 2.00
N ASN A 95 1.52 -4.01 3.04
CA ASN A 95 2.63 -3.91 4.00
C ASN A 95 3.95 -4.41 3.39
N LEU A 96 3.94 -5.51 2.65
CA LEU A 96 5.09 -6.05 1.93
C LEU A 96 5.63 -5.05 0.88
N GLU A 97 4.74 -4.40 0.12
CA GLU A 97 5.10 -3.35 -0.82
C GLU A 97 5.76 -2.14 -0.16
N LYS A 98 5.26 -1.73 1.02
CA LYS A 98 5.90 -0.68 1.82
C LYS A 98 7.26 -1.11 2.33
N GLU A 99 7.39 -2.35 2.81
CA GLU A 99 8.64 -2.89 3.34
C GLU A 99 9.78 -2.90 2.30
N LYS A 100 9.44 -3.18 1.03
CA LYS A 100 10.36 -3.13 -0.11
C LYS A 100 11.10 -1.81 -0.24
N THR A 101 10.46 -0.70 0.12
CA THR A 101 11.03 0.65 0.00
C THR A 101 11.47 1.24 1.33
N SER A 102 10.78 0.92 2.43
CA SER A 102 11.06 1.48 3.76
C SER A 102 12.37 0.96 4.35
N ARG A 103 12.65 -0.35 4.28
CA ARG A 103 13.89 -0.92 4.84
C ARG A 103 15.15 -0.35 4.18
N PRO A 104 15.26 -0.31 2.83
CA PRO A 104 16.40 0.33 2.16
C PRO A 104 16.48 1.84 2.44
N ALA A 105 15.34 2.53 2.55
CA ALA A 105 15.32 3.97 2.83
C ALA A 105 15.84 4.29 4.23
N VAL A 106 15.43 3.53 5.26
CA VAL A 106 15.92 3.70 6.63
C VAL A 106 17.44 3.46 6.71
N GLN A 107 17.94 2.44 6.01
CA GLN A 107 19.38 2.17 5.93
C GLN A 107 20.16 3.28 5.22
N ALA A 108 19.62 3.82 4.12
CA ALA A 108 20.25 4.92 3.40
C ALA A 108 20.25 6.22 4.23
N LEU A 109 19.14 6.49 4.93
CA LEU A 109 18.98 7.67 5.78
C LEU A 109 19.92 7.62 6.99
N SER A 110 20.03 6.47 7.66
CA SER A 110 20.95 6.33 8.81
C SER A 110 22.40 6.56 8.41
N LEU A 111 22.80 6.06 7.24
CA LEU A 111 24.14 6.30 6.70
C LEU A 111 24.37 7.77 6.34
N GLY A 112 23.37 8.45 5.78
CA GLY A 112 23.42 9.89 5.52
C GLY A 112 23.56 10.71 6.81
N ILE A 113 22.79 10.39 7.86
CA ILE A 113 22.89 11.04 9.18
C ILE A 113 24.29 10.83 9.78
N LEU A 114 24.82 9.62 9.68
CA LEU A 114 26.17 9.31 10.15
C LEU A 114 27.23 10.13 9.40
N GLY A 115 27.13 10.23 8.06
CA GLY A 115 28.01 11.08 7.26
C GLY A 115 27.95 12.56 7.67
N THR A 116 26.76 13.08 7.96
CA THR A 116 26.56 14.44 8.46
C THR A 116 27.20 14.65 9.84
N ALA A 117 27.11 13.68 10.74
CA ALA A 117 27.76 13.75 12.05
C ALA A 117 29.29 13.79 11.93
N PHE A 118 29.87 12.99 11.03
CA PHE A 118 31.30 13.05 10.72
C PHE A 118 31.72 14.40 10.14
N MET A 119 30.92 14.97 9.22
CA MET A 119 31.20 16.29 8.66
C MET A 119 31.15 17.38 9.74
N ALA A 120 30.13 17.37 10.59
CA ALA A 120 30.03 18.30 11.72
C ALA A 120 31.27 18.18 12.64
N GLY A 121 31.68 16.96 12.98
CA GLY A 121 32.90 16.70 13.75
C GLY A 121 34.16 17.26 13.10
N SER A 122 34.31 17.15 11.77
CA SER A 122 35.46 17.74 11.07
C SER A 122 35.46 19.27 11.15
N THR A 123 34.29 19.92 11.07
CA THR A 123 34.19 21.38 11.19
C THR A 123 34.52 21.86 12.60
N PHE A 124 34.12 21.12 13.64
CA PHE A 124 34.49 21.45 15.02
C PHE A 124 35.98 21.23 15.30
N ALA A 125 36.60 20.19 14.71
CA ALA A 125 38.01 19.88 14.92
C ALA A 125 38.96 20.97 14.40
N VAL A 126 38.58 21.69 13.34
CA VAL A 126 39.39 22.80 12.80
C VAL A 126 39.16 24.12 13.56
N THR A 127 37.99 24.30 14.19
CA THR A 127 37.67 25.50 14.99
C THR A 127 38.06 25.39 16.47
N ALA A 128 38.50 24.22 16.93
CA ALA A 128 38.99 24.02 18.30
C ALA A 128 40.34 24.72 18.51
N ASP A 129 40.65 25.10 19.75
CA ASP A 129 41.92 25.73 20.11
C ASP A 129 42.68 24.83 21.12
N PRO A 130 43.85 24.27 20.79
CA PRO A 130 44.57 24.38 19.51
C PRO A 130 43.90 23.58 18.36
N PRO A 131 44.02 24.05 17.10
CA PRO A 131 43.34 23.46 15.96
C PRO A 131 43.87 22.06 15.63
N GLN A 132 42.95 21.10 15.52
CA GLN A 132 43.26 19.68 15.29
C GLN A 132 43.02 19.29 13.82
N ILE A 133 43.87 19.81 12.93
CA ILE A 133 43.78 19.61 11.47
C ILE A 133 43.78 18.12 11.10
N LEU A 134 44.58 17.29 11.80
CA LEU A 134 44.65 15.86 11.54
C LEU A 134 43.29 15.16 11.76
N LEU A 135 42.58 15.50 12.85
CA LEU A 135 41.26 14.96 13.13
C LEU A 135 40.24 15.41 12.07
N CYS A 136 40.32 16.66 11.62
CA CYS A 136 39.45 17.18 10.56
C CYS A 136 39.56 16.32 9.29
N ILE A 137 40.78 16.02 8.82
CA ILE A 137 40.99 15.20 7.62
C ILE A 137 40.47 13.76 7.82
N ILE A 138 40.75 13.15 8.98
CA ILE A 138 40.32 11.79 9.31
C ILE A 138 38.79 11.69 9.35
N LEU A 139 38.08 12.73 9.82
CA LEU A 139 36.62 12.76 9.88
C LEU A 139 35.95 13.20 8.57
N ALA A 140 36.58 14.06 7.78
CA ALA A 140 36.01 14.57 6.53
C ALA A 140 35.88 13.46 5.46
N ILE A 141 36.88 12.59 5.34
CA ILE A 141 36.88 11.47 4.38
C ILE A 141 35.65 10.55 4.55
N PRO A 142 35.37 9.99 5.75
CA PRO A 142 34.16 9.19 5.96
C PRO A 142 32.87 10.01 5.87
N GLY A 143 32.90 11.32 6.16
CA GLY A 143 31.75 12.23 5.95
C GLY A 143 31.31 12.29 4.49
N PHE A 144 32.24 12.55 3.57
CA PHE A 144 31.96 12.56 2.13
C PHE A 144 31.55 11.19 1.59
N LEU A 145 32.22 10.12 2.03
CA LEU A 145 31.83 8.75 1.67
C LEU A 145 30.41 8.43 2.16
N GLY A 146 30.03 8.90 3.35
CA GLY A 146 28.70 8.75 3.93
C GLY A 146 27.58 9.42 3.13
N TRP A 147 27.87 10.35 2.21
CA TRP A 147 26.87 10.95 1.32
C TRP A 147 26.82 10.32 -0.07
N ILE A 148 27.94 9.78 -0.58
CA ILE A 148 28.02 9.13 -1.90
C ILE A 148 27.50 7.68 -1.83
N PHE A 149 27.85 6.96 -0.76
CA PHE A 149 27.55 5.53 -0.61
C PHE A 149 26.06 5.18 -0.40
N PRO A 150 25.20 6.00 0.25
CA PRO A 150 23.78 5.71 0.42
C PRO A 150 23.03 5.48 -0.89
N TYR A 151 23.35 6.22 -1.96
CA TYR A 151 22.68 6.06 -3.25
C TYR A 151 22.91 4.66 -3.84
N PHE A 152 24.17 4.19 -3.81
CA PHE A 152 24.53 2.88 -4.34
C PHE A 152 23.96 1.74 -3.48
N LEU A 153 24.04 1.88 -2.15
CA LEU A 153 23.46 0.93 -1.22
C LEU A 153 21.94 0.85 -1.35
N TYR A 154 21.26 1.99 -1.48
CA TYR A 154 19.82 2.04 -1.67
C TYR A 154 19.41 1.27 -2.91
N LYS A 155 20.01 1.55 -4.08
CA LYS A 155 19.68 0.86 -5.33
C LYS A 155 19.92 -0.65 -5.24
N ARG A 156 21.03 -1.07 -4.63
CA ARG A 156 21.36 -2.50 -4.46
C ARG A 156 20.46 -3.20 -3.44
N SER A 157 20.14 -2.53 -2.34
CA SER A 157 19.28 -3.04 -1.27
C SER A 157 17.83 -3.15 -1.73
N VAL A 158 17.29 -2.13 -2.42
CA VAL A 158 15.97 -2.17 -3.05
C VAL A 158 15.89 -3.35 -4.03
N ARG A 159 16.88 -3.57 -4.88
CA ARG A 159 16.87 -4.70 -5.82
C ARG A 159 16.80 -6.05 -5.09
N LYS A 160 17.66 -6.26 -4.08
CA LYS A 160 17.66 -7.49 -3.27
C LYS A 160 16.35 -7.70 -2.51
N GLN A 161 15.79 -6.64 -1.94
CA GLN A 161 14.50 -6.72 -1.24
C GLN A 161 13.36 -6.97 -2.23
N THR A 162 13.42 -6.40 -3.43
CA THR A 162 12.47 -6.67 -4.50
C THR A 162 12.48 -8.15 -4.88
N GLU A 163 13.65 -8.72 -5.14
CA GLU A 163 13.80 -10.14 -5.51
C GLU A 163 13.25 -11.10 -4.44
N LYS A 164 13.30 -10.72 -3.16
CA LYS A 164 12.77 -11.54 -2.06
C LYS A 164 11.28 -11.34 -1.79
N ILE A 165 10.80 -10.11 -1.89
CA ILE A 165 9.41 -9.77 -1.55
C ILE A 165 8.47 -10.06 -2.71
N THR A 166 8.91 -9.92 -3.96
CA THR A 166 8.09 -10.26 -5.14
C THR A 166 7.51 -11.68 -5.09
N PRO A 167 8.28 -12.76 -4.86
CA PRO A 167 7.70 -14.10 -4.79
C PRO A 167 6.72 -14.27 -3.61
N LEU A 168 6.94 -13.59 -2.48
CA LEU A 168 6.00 -13.61 -1.35
C LEU A 168 4.68 -12.90 -1.71
N ILE A 169 4.75 -11.83 -2.50
CA ILE A 169 3.56 -11.14 -3.02
C ILE A 169 2.81 -12.04 -4.01
N GLU A 170 3.53 -12.75 -4.89
CA GLU A 170 2.95 -13.71 -5.83
C GLU A 170 2.20 -14.84 -5.10
N GLU A 171 2.82 -15.44 -4.07
CA GLU A 171 2.15 -16.45 -3.23
C GLU A 171 0.87 -15.90 -2.58
N LYS A 172 0.89 -14.64 -2.12
CA LYS A 172 -0.31 -13.98 -1.57
C LYS A 172 -1.39 -13.73 -2.62
N TYR A 173 -1.01 -13.47 -3.87
CA TYR A 173 -1.98 -13.38 -4.97
C TYR A 173 -2.63 -14.72 -5.27
N ASP A 174 -1.88 -15.82 -5.20
CA ASP A 174 -2.41 -17.17 -5.37
C ASP A 174 -3.39 -17.52 -4.22
N GLU A 175 -3.05 -17.19 -2.97
CA GLU A 175 -3.98 -17.33 -1.82
C GLU A 175 -5.28 -16.55 -2.08
N ILE A 176 -5.18 -15.30 -2.56
CA ILE A 176 -6.34 -14.47 -2.88
C ILE A 176 -7.18 -15.12 -3.98
N TYR A 177 -6.56 -15.70 -5.00
CA TYR A 177 -7.27 -16.37 -6.07
C TYR A 177 -8.10 -17.54 -5.56
N GLU A 178 -7.54 -18.39 -4.69
CA GLU A 178 -8.29 -19.49 -4.08
C GLU A 178 -9.47 -19.00 -3.22
N ILE A 179 -9.26 -17.92 -2.46
CA ILE A 179 -10.29 -17.31 -1.61
C ILE A 179 -11.42 -16.77 -2.49
N CYS A 180 -11.09 -16.11 -3.61
CA CYS A 180 -12.05 -15.62 -4.58
C CYS A 180 -12.83 -16.77 -5.25
N GLU A 181 -12.15 -17.85 -5.64
CA GLU A 181 -12.79 -19.03 -6.23
C GLU A 181 -13.79 -19.68 -5.26
N LYS A 182 -13.39 -19.86 -4.00
CA LYS A 182 -14.26 -20.37 -2.92
C LYS A 182 -15.46 -19.43 -2.70
N GLY A 183 -15.26 -18.12 -2.77
CA GLY A 183 -16.32 -17.11 -2.66
C GLY A 183 -17.33 -17.23 -3.79
N ASN A 184 -16.84 -17.31 -5.03
CA ASN A 184 -17.67 -17.43 -6.22
C ASN A 184 -18.51 -18.73 -6.22
N LYS A 185 -17.95 -19.85 -5.74
CA LYS A 185 -18.66 -21.13 -5.55
C LYS A 185 -19.75 -21.09 -4.48
N LEU A 186 -19.67 -20.17 -3.51
CA LEU A 186 -20.69 -20.01 -2.46
C LEU A 186 -21.83 -19.07 -2.88
N LEU A 187 -21.63 -18.30 -3.94
CA LEU A 187 -22.61 -17.37 -4.50
C LEU A 187 -23.46 -17.98 -5.61
N ASN A 188 -22.86 -18.83 -6.46
CA ASN A 188 -23.51 -19.54 -7.56
C ASN A 188 -23.85 -20.97 -7.18
#